data_AF-E2EAH5-F1
#
_entry.id   AF-E2EAH5-F1
#
_cell.length_a   1.000
_cell.length_b   1.000
_cell.length_c   1.000
_cell.angle_alpha   90.00
_cell.angle_beta   90.00
_cell.angle_gamma   90.00
#
_symmetry.space_group_name_H-M   'P 1'
#
loop_
_entity.id
_entity.type
_entity.pdbx_description
1 polymer ?
#
loop_
_entity_poly.entity_id
_entity_poly.type
_entity_poly.pdbx_seq_one_letter_code
_entity_poly.pdbx_strand_id
1 'polypeptide(L)'
;MMSLFLLTIPVILETTTAPRQLLHQWHRIFYRGHIQGPLISIVTGLLYSYAAYQRSLRGQAWKPFALSAAVTVAMIPFTWVFMAGVNNALFRAVAVTEEGGQGDWKEAEGLVRSWGAWNAVRALFPLSGAVLGLLGTCRLVVF
;
A
#
# COMPACT_ATOMS: atom_id res chain seq x y z
N MET A 1 12.03 -8.56 9.24
CA MET A 1 12.43 -7.13 9.15
C MET A 1 11.28 -6.35 8.54
N MET A 2 10.59 -5.51 9.32
CA MET A 2 9.54 -4.59 8.86
C MET A 2 10.21 -3.40 8.15
N SER A 3 9.90 -3.16 6.87
CA SER A 3 10.52 -2.08 6.09
C SER A 3 9.80 -0.75 6.32
N LEU A 4 10.55 0.33 6.56
CA LEU A 4 10.04 1.70 6.54
C LEU A 4 9.97 2.18 5.08
N PHE A 5 8.83 1.95 4.44
CA PHE A 5 8.62 2.19 3.01
C PHE A 5 9.12 3.56 2.52
N LEU A 6 8.81 4.62 3.28
CA LEU A 6 9.16 6.00 2.96
C LEU A 6 10.68 6.27 2.98
N LEU A 7 11.44 5.46 3.72
CA LEU A 7 12.90 5.55 3.76
C LEU A 7 13.54 4.62 2.73
N THR A 8 12.95 3.45 2.50
CA THR A 8 13.51 2.45 1.59
C THR A 8 13.63 2.98 0.17
N ILE A 9 12.60 3.65 -0.38
CA ILE A 9 12.62 4.09 -1.78
C ILE A 9 13.67 5.18 -2.07
N PRO A 10 13.78 6.26 -1.28
CA PRO A 10 14.88 7.22 -1.45
C PRO A 10 16.25 6.56 -1.35
N VAL A 11 16.46 5.69 -0.36
CA VAL A 11 17.75 5.03 -0.14
C VAL A 11 18.14 4.14 -1.32
N ILE A 12 17.23 3.32 -1.87
CA ILE A 12 17.56 2.49 -3.04
C ILE A 12 17.85 3.32 -4.29
N LEU A 13 17.19 4.47 -4.46
CA LEU A 13 17.44 5.39 -5.58
C LEU A 13 18.81 6.08 -5.45
N GLU A 14 19.21 6.44 -4.23
CA GLU A 14 20.50 7.10 -3.95
C GLU A 14 21.69 6.14 -4.01
N THR A 15 21.48 4.87 -3.61
CA THR A 15 22.56 3.88 -3.45
C THR A 15 22.75 2.93 -4.63
N THR A 16 21.82 2.93 -5.59
CA THR A 16 21.89 2.05 -6.75
C THR A 16 22.42 2.81 -7.97
N THR A 17 23.29 2.16 -8.74
CA THR A 17 23.90 2.75 -9.95
C THR A 17 23.55 1.99 -11.23
N ALA A 18 22.95 0.80 -11.11
CA ALA A 18 22.61 -0.07 -12.24
C ALA A 18 21.08 -0.28 -12.34
N PRO A 19 20.47 -0.12 -13.54
CA PRO A 19 19.02 -0.27 -13.72
C PRO A 19 18.51 -1.65 -13.27
N ARG A 20 19.23 -2.71 -13.65
CA ARG A 20 18.91 -4.09 -13.26
C ARG A 20 18.84 -4.27 -11.74
N GLN A 21 19.78 -3.68 -11.01
CA GLN A 21 19.80 -3.77 -9.55
C GLN A 21 18.61 -3.03 -8.94
N LEU A 22 18.29 -1.83 -9.44
CA LEU A 22 17.18 -1.02 -8.93
C LEU A 22 15.84 -1.72 -9.14
N LEU A 23 15.63 -2.23 -10.36
CA LEU A 23 14.42 -2.97 -10.74
C LEU A 23 14.30 -4.28 -9.97
N HIS A 24 15.41 -4.99 -9.73
CA HIS A 24 15.38 -6.20 -8.92
C HIS A 24 15.01 -5.91 -7.46
N GLN A 25 15.58 -4.85 -6.86
CA GLN A 25 15.25 -4.42 -5.50
C GLN A 25 13.76 -4.03 -5.40
N TRP A 26 13.27 -3.22 -6.34
CA TRP A 26 11.85 -2.89 -6.43
C TRP A 26 10.99 -4.15 -6.55
N HIS A 27 11.33 -5.08 -7.44
CA HIS A 27 10.56 -6.31 -7.65
C HIS A 27 10.44 -7.14 -6.37
N ARG A 28 11.52 -7.23 -5.58
CA ARG A 28 11.50 -7.89 -4.26
C ARG A 28 10.62 -7.17 -3.25
N ILE A 29 10.64 -5.84 -3.23
CA ILE A 29 9.77 -5.02 -2.37
C ILE A 29 8.30 -5.23 -2.77
N PHE A 30 7.99 -5.13 -4.06
CA PHE A 30 6.65 -5.36 -4.59
C PHE A 30 6.16 -6.77 -4.24
N TYR A 31 6.99 -7.80 -4.46
CA TYR A 31 6.61 -9.18 -4.20
C TYR A 31 6.19 -9.40 -2.74
N ARG A 32 6.88 -8.78 -1.77
CA ARG A 32 6.50 -8.87 -0.36
C ARG A 32 5.24 -8.03 -0.07
N GLY A 33 5.17 -6.82 -0.61
CA GLY A 33 4.09 -5.88 -0.34
C GLY A 33 2.72 -6.29 -0.90
N HIS A 34 2.67 -6.86 -2.11
CA HIS A 34 1.39 -7.22 -2.75
C HIS A 34 0.70 -8.42 -2.10
N ILE A 35 1.43 -9.26 -1.35
CA ILE A 35 0.84 -10.37 -0.57
C ILE A 35 0.44 -9.86 0.81
N GLN A 36 1.38 -9.23 1.53
CA GLN A 36 1.16 -8.85 2.93
C GLN A 36 0.16 -7.70 3.08
N GLY A 37 0.22 -6.70 2.19
CA GLY A 37 -0.62 -5.51 2.28
C GLY A 37 -2.12 -5.82 2.23
N PRO A 38 -2.62 -6.49 1.18
CA PRO A 38 -4.03 -6.87 1.09
C PRO A 38 -4.47 -7.79 2.24
N LEU A 39 -3.63 -8.77 2.63
CA LEU A 39 -3.96 -9.66 3.74
C LEU A 39 -4.19 -8.89 5.05
N ILE A 40 -3.25 -8.01 5.42
CA ILE A 40 -3.38 -7.18 6.63
C ILE A 40 -4.62 -6.29 6.52
N SER A 41 -4.84 -5.65 5.37
CA SER A 41 -6.00 -4.79 5.13
C SER A 41 -7.33 -5.53 5.29
N ILE A 42 -7.42 -6.77 4.80
CA ILE A 42 -8.63 -7.58 4.91
C ILE A 42 -8.86 -7.99 6.37
N VAL A 43 -7.84 -8.52 7.04
CA VAL A 43 -7.94 -8.93 8.45
C VAL A 43 -8.34 -7.76 9.34
N THR A 44 -7.70 -6.60 9.19
CA THR A 44 -8.05 -5.38 9.92
C THR A 44 -9.46 -4.91 9.58
N GLY A 45 -9.84 -4.94 8.29
CA GLY A 45 -11.20 -4.64 7.85
C GLY A 45 -12.26 -5.54 8.52
N LEU A 46 -12.00 -6.84 8.63
CA LEU A 46 -12.89 -7.78 9.31
C LEU A 46 -13.03 -7.47 10.80
N LEU A 47 -11.93 -7.10 11.48
CA LEU A 47 -11.98 -6.70 12.89
C LEU A 47 -12.84 -5.43 13.09
N TYR A 48 -12.70 -4.43 12.22
CA TYR A 48 -13.54 -3.24 12.25
C TYR A 48 -15.02 -3.55 11.96
N SER A 49 -15.29 -4.40 10.97
CA SER A 49 -16.65 -4.86 10.67
C SER A 49 -17.27 -5.61 11.85
N TYR A 50 -16.51 -6.47 12.53
CA TYR A 50 -16.96 -7.16 13.73
C TYR A 50 -17.27 -6.18 14.87
N ALA A 51 -16.41 -5.18 15.09
CA ALA A 51 -16.64 -4.13 16.08
C ALA A 51 -17.89 -3.29 15.76
N ALA A 52 -18.11 -2.97 14.48
CA ALA A 52 -19.32 -2.29 14.02
C ALA A 52 -20.58 -3.13 14.29
N TYR A 53 -20.54 -4.41 13.93
CA TYR A 53 -21.65 -5.35 14.16
C TYR A 53 -22.03 -5.44 15.63
N GLN A 54 -21.04 -5.66 16.52
CA GLN A 54 -21.27 -5.75 17.96
C GLN A 54 -21.85 -4.45 18.55
N ARG A 55 -21.39 -3.29 18.08
CA ARG A 55 -21.93 -2.00 18.51
C ARG A 55 -23.34 -1.75 17.99
N SER A 56 -23.64 -2.15 16.76
CA SER A 56 -24.97 -2.05 16.17
C SER A 56 -25.99 -2.85 16.98
N LEU A 57 -25.64 -4.07 17.40
CA LEU A 57 -26.51 -4.91 18.25
C LEU A 57 -26.80 -4.27 19.61
N ARG A 58 -25.91 -3.42 20.11
CA ARG A 58 -26.04 -2.72 21.39
C ARG A 58 -26.64 -1.31 21.25
N GLY A 59 -27.09 -0.92 20.05
CA GLY A 59 -27.61 0.43 19.78
C GLY A 59 -26.56 1.54 19.94
N GLN A 60 -25.27 1.21 19.84
CA GLN A 60 -24.16 2.15 19.99
C GLN A 60 -23.70 2.67 18.62
N ALA A 61 -22.92 3.76 18.63
CA ALA A 61 -22.32 4.34 17.42
C ALA A 61 -21.40 3.35 16.70
N TRP A 62 -21.88 2.76 15.62
CA TRP A 62 -21.20 1.71 14.86
C TRP A 62 -20.63 2.20 13.52
N LYS A 63 -21.14 3.31 12.98
CA LYS A 63 -20.74 3.83 11.66
C LYS A 63 -19.26 4.20 11.58
N PRO A 64 -18.59 4.73 12.62
CA PRO A 64 -17.15 5.00 12.55
C PRO A 64 -16.33 3.73 12.31
N PHE A 65 -16.73 2.61 12.90
CA PHE A 65 -16.08 1.31 12.69
C PHE A 65 -16.38 0.75 11.30
N ALA A 66 -17.62 0.86 10.82
CA ALA A 66 -17.95 0.46 9.44
C ALA A 66 -17.18 1.28 8.39
N LEU A 67 -17.06 2.60 8.61
CA LEU A 67 -16.27 3.48 7.74
C LEU A 67 -14.77 3.14 7.81
N SER A 68 -14.25 2.83 9.01
CA SER A 68 -12.86 2.38 9.19
C SER A 68 -12.58 1.11 8.40
N ALA A 69 -13.50 0.15 8.42
CA ALA A 69 -13.41 -1.08 7.61
C ALA A 69 -13.38 -0.75 6.11
N ALA A 70 -14.34 0.05 5.64
CA ALA A 70 -14.46 0.42 4.23
C ALA A 70 -13.23 1.16 3.71
N VAL A 71 -12.76 2.18 4.44
CA VAL A 71 -11.57 2.97 4.08
C VAL A 71 -10.31 2.11 4.07
N THR A 72 -10.16 1.19 5.04
CA THR A 72 -9.01 0.29 5.08
C THR A 72 -8.98 -0.61 3.84
N VAL A 73 -10.09 -1.29 3.52
CA VAL A 73 -10.19 -2.22 2.39
C VAL A 73 -10.15 -1.51 1.02
N ALA A 74 -10.59 -0.25 0.95
CA ALA A 74 -10.54 0.57 -0.27
C ALA A 74 -9.13 0.75 -0.85
N MET A 75 -8.08 0.50 -0.04
CA MET A 75 -6.70 0.39 -0.51
C MET A 75 -6.53 -0.59 -1.68
N ILE A 76 -7.28 -1.70 -1.69
CA ILE A 76 -7.18 -2.77 -2.71
C ILE A 76 -7.64 -2.25 -4.09
N PRO A 77 -8.89 -1.78 -4.28
CA PRO A 77 -9.33 -1.25 -5.57
C PRO A 77 -8.51 -0.03 -6.01
N PHE A 78 -8.05 0.81 -5.07
CA PHE A 78 -7.11 1.90 -5.39
C PHE A 78 -5.85 1.38 -6.08
N THR A 79 -5.28 0.28 -5.59
CA THR A 79 -4.06 -0.30 -6.16
C THR A 79 -4.28 -0.78 -7.59
N TRP A 80 -5.42 -1.41 -7.87
CA TRP A 80 -5.74 -1.87 -9.22
C TRP A 80 -6.02 -0.73 -10.19
N VAL A 81 -6.72 0.32 -9.76
CA VAL A 81 -7.10 1.42 -10.64
C VAL A 81 -5.91 2.33 -10.95
N PHE A 82 -5.13 2.72 -9.94
CA PHE A 82 -4.11 3.76 -10.10
C PHE A 82 -2.69 3.21 -10.25
N MET A 83 -2.37 2.08 -9.64
CA MET A 83 -1.01 1.54 -9.68
C MET A 83 -0.79 0.48 -10.77
N ALA A 84 -1.84 -0.09 -11.37
CA ALA A 84 -1.68 -1.14 -12.38
C ALA A 84 -0.80 -0.71 -13.56
N GLY A 85 -0.99 0.51 -14.07
CA GLY A 85 -0.18 1.04 -15.18
C GLY A 85 1.32 1.09 -14.85
N VAL A 86 1.66 1.68 -13.71
CA VAL A 86 3.05 1.80 -13.25
C VAL A 86 3.65 0.44 -12.91
N ASN A 87 2.88 -0.44 -12.24
CA ASN A 87 3.32 -1.80 -11.94
C ASN A 87 3.64 -2.58 -13.22
N ASN A 88 2.77 -2.52 -14.23
CA ASN A 88 2.98 -3.22 -15.50
C ASN A 88 4.20 -2.68 -16.26
N ALA A 89 4.44 -1.36 -16.21
CA ALA A 89 5.64 -0.78 -16.80
C ALA A 89 6.91 -1.26 -16.09
N LEU A 90 6.91 -1.30 -14.76
CA LEU A 90 8.04 -1.81 -13.97
C LEU A 90 8.29 -3.30 -14.22
N PHE A 91 7.23 -4.12 -14.35
CA PHE A 91 7.38 -5.53 -14.71
C PHE A 91 7.98 -5.74 -16.09
N ARG A 92 7.61 -4.92 -17.08
CA ARG A 92 8.26 -4.95 -18.41
C ARG A 92 9.73 -4.56 -18.31
N ALA A 93 10.06 -3.51 -17.56
CA ALA A 93 11.44 -3.08 -17.36
C ALA A 93 12.28 -4.17 -16.67
N VAL A 94 11.73 -4.86 -15.66
CA VAL A 94 12.37 -6.03 -15.02
C VAL A 94 12.66 -7.11 -16.05
N ALA A 95 11.67 -7.51 -16.86
CA ALA A 95 11.84 -8.56 -17.88
C ALA A 95 12.97 -8.23 -18.86
N VAL A 96 13.02 -7.00 -19.38
CA VAL A 96 14.10 -6.53 -20.28
C VAL A 96 15.48 -6.73 -19.65
N THR A 97 15.64 -6.39 -18.35
CA THR A 97 16.93 -6.54 -17.67
C THR A 97 17.28 -7.99 -17.30
N GLU A 98 16.29 -8.87 -17.16
CA GLU A 98 16.49 -10.30 -16.91
C GLU A 98 16.91 -11.04 -18.18
N GLU A 99 16.39 -10.64 -19.34
CA GLU A 99 16.75 -11.17 -20.67
C GLU A 99 18.13 -10.72 -21.18
N GLY A 100 18.88 -9.96 -20.38
CA GLY A 100 20.22 -9.48 -20.73
C GLY A 100 20.26 -8.10 -21.38
N GLY A 101 19.12 -7.41 -21.49
CA GLY A 101 19.07 -6.01 -21.87
C GLY A 101 19.75 -5.12 -20.82
N GLN A 102 20.38 -4.03 -21.27
CA GLN A 102 21.07 -3.09 -20.37
C GLN A 102 20.08 -2.32 -19.46
N GLY A 103 18.83 -2.15 -19.92
CA GLY A 103 17.82 -1.29 -19.28
C GLY A 103 18.17 0.20 -19.36
N ASP A 104 17.17 1.06 -19.23
CA ASP A 104 17.40 2.51 -19.13
C ASP A 104 17.30 2.95 -17.67
N TRP A 105 18.35 3.62 -17.18
CA TRP A 105 18.38 4.18 -15.83
C TRP A 105 17.29 5.24 -15.64
N LYS A 106 17.11 6.16 -16.60
CA LYS A 106 16.15 7.26 -16.47
C LYS A 106 14.72 6.72 -16.39
N GLU A 107 14.41 5.74 -17.24
CA GLU A 107 13.14 5.04 -17.19
C GLU A 107 12.94 4.32 -15.85
N ALA A 108 13.90 3.49 -15.42
CA ALA A 108 13.80 2.74 -14.17
C ALA A 108 13.64 3.65 -12.95
N GLU A 109 14.44 4.71 -12.86
CA GLU A 109 14.38 5.70 -11.79
C GLU A 109 13.01 6.41 -11.76
N GLY A 110 12.54 6.88 -12.92
CA GLY A 110 11.25 7.57 -13.04
C GLY A 110 10.08 6.68 -12.64
N LEU A 111 10.09 5.42 -13.08
CA LEU A 111 9.06 4.44 -12.72
C LEU A 111 9.05 4.12 -11.23
N VAL A 112 10.23 3.88 -10.61
CA VAL A 112 10.33 3.60 -9.18
C VAL A 112 9.92 4.80 -8.33
N ARG A 113 10.29 6.03 -8.74
CA ARG A 113 9.83 7.27 -8.08
C ARG A 113 8.31 7.41 -8.14
N SER A 114 7.72 7.23 -9.32
CA SER A 114 6.26 7.30 -9.51
C SER A 114 5.54 6.25 -8.67
N TRP A 115 6.04 5.01 -8.70
CA TRP A 115 5.51 3.93 -7.87
C TRP A 115 5.62 4.23 -6.38
N GLY A 116 6.74 4.81 -5.94
CA GLY A 116 6.96 5.27 -4.57
C GLY A 116 5.90 6.27 -4.11
N ALA A 117 5.59 7.27 -4.94
CA ALA A 117 4.57 8.26 -4.65
C ALA A 117 3.18 7.63 -4.50
N TRP A 118 2.77 6.77 -5.45
CA TRP A 118 1.48 6.08 -5.36
C TRP A 118 1.38 5.15 -4.16
N ASN A 119 2.47 4.47 -3.82
CA ASN A 119 2.48 3.60 -2.65
C ASN A 119 2.44 4.39 -1.32
N ALA A 120 2.96 5.62 -1.28
CA ALA A 120 2.79 6.52 -0.15
C ALA A 120 1.31 6.92 0.02
N VAL A 121 0.62 7.26 -1.08
CA VAL A 121 -0.84 7.51 -1.08
C VAL A 121 -1.60 6.27 -0.62
N ARG A 122 -1.21 5.07 -1.10
CA ARG A 122 -1.81 3.79 -0.69
C ARG A 122 -1.75 3.58 0.82
N ALA A 123 -0.68 4.01 1.48
CA ALA A 123 -0.51 3.87 2.93
C ALA A 123 -1.48 4.76 3.74
N LEU A 124 -2.05 5.81 3.12
CA LEU A 124 -3.02 6.68 3.79
C LEU A 124 -4.34 5.96 4.09
N PHE A 125 -4.75 4.99 3.28
CA PHE A 125 -5.98 4.23 3.49
C PHE A 125 -6.03 3.49 4.84
N PRO A 126 -5.09 2.56 5.15
CA PRO A 126 -5.08 1.91 6.46
C PRO A 126 -4.80 2.90 7.60
N LEU A 127 -4.02 3.96 7.37
CA LEU A 127 -3.78 5.00 8.38
C LEU A 127 -5.07 5.76 8.74
N SER A 128 -5.83 6.19 7.73
CA SER A 128 -7.13 6.85 7.93
C SER A 128 -8.12 5.92 8.61
N GLY A 129 -8.16 4.64 8.21
CA GLY A 129 -8.96 3.63 8.91
C GLY A 129 -8.59 3.49 10.40
N ALA A 130 -7.28 3.49 10.71
CA ALA A 130 -6.80 3.44 12.08
C ALA A 130 -7.20 4.68 12.90
N VAL A 131 -7.05 5.87 12.33
CA VAL A 131 -7.45 7.14 12.96
C VAL A 131 -8.95 7.15 13.23
N LEU A 132 -9.79 6.79 12.26
CA LEU A 132 -11.25 6.73 12.42
C LEU A 132 -11.64 5.70 13.49
N GLY A 133 -11.01 4.52 13.50
CA GLY A 133 -11.27 3.48 14.49
C GLY A 133 -10.88 3.92 15.91
N LEU A 134 -9.78 4.66 16.05
CA LEU A 134 -9.34 5.26 17.32
C LEU A 134 -10.34 6.32 17.80
N LEU A 135 -10.72 7.25 16.93
CA LEU A 135 -11.69 8.31 17.25
C LEU A 135 -13.05 7.73 17.68
N GLY A 136 -13.54 6.70 16.99
CA GLY A 136 -14.75 5.98 17.36
C GLY A 136 -14.62 5.23 18.69
N THR A 137 -13.42 4.72 19.01
CA THR A 137 -13.14 4.06 20.29
C THR A 137 -13.13 5.06 21.45
N CYS A 138 -12.49 6.21 21.27
CA CYS A 138 -12.47 7.31 22.23
C CYS A 138 -13.80 8.08 22.32
N ARG A 139 -14.82 7.71 21.54
CA ARG A 139 -16.11 8.41 21.44
C ARG A 139 -15.99 9.88 21.05
N LEU A 140 -14.91 10.25 20.35
CA LEU A 140 -14.74 11.59 19.78
C LEU A 140 -15.58 11.79 18.52
N VAL A 141 -16.02 10.68 17.92
CA VAL A 141 -16.93 10.63 16.78
C VAL A 141 -18.01 9.59 17.07
N VAL A 142 -19.29 9.98 16.95
CA VAL A 142 -20.42 9.21 17.51
C VAL A 142 -21.58 9.02 16.50
N PHE A 143 -21.39 9.43 15.25
CA PHE A 143 -22.46 9.40 14.25
C PHE A 143 -22.81 7.99 13.77
#